data_AF-A0A2Z2ME65-F1
#
_entry.id   AF-A0A2Z2ME65-F1
#
_cell.length_a   1.000
_cell.length_b   1.000
_cell.length_c   1.000
_cell.angle_alpha   90.00
_cell.angle_beta   90.00
_cell.angle_gamma   90.00
#
_symmetry.space_group_name_H-M   'P 1'
#
loop_
_entity.id
_entity.type
_entity.pdbx_description
1 polymer ?
#
loop_
_entity_poly.entity_id
_entity_poly.type
_entity_poly.pdbx_seq_one_letter_code
_entity_poly.pdbx_strand_id
1 'polypeptide(L)'
;MVMRLDLSVFSRVIAVLKNAEVVKDEGLGGVYPGCRGFYDNSRTGRVWCRCNEGEICQVKLAEALEVTQSTMSEFSDTIALLVEYHIVDVRIDRSVRARNKPRKYYSLNPEWRENFVVLLDDLVRAQEQRLLEDKDDLMRSLLAKRDVASSRVRAGSHKKAHM
;
A
#
# COMPACT_ATOMS: atom_id res chain seq x y z
N MET A 1 -6.58 -11.50 2.17
CA MET A 1 -6.38 -10.05 2.30
C MET A 1 -6.78 -9.42 0.98
N VAL A 2 -7.55 -8.32 0.96
CA VAL A 2 -7.89 -7.66 -0.30
C VAL A 2 -6.67 -6.86 -0.76
N MET A 3 -5.92 -7.39 -1.73
CA MET A 3 -4.82 -6.65 -2.35
C MET A 3 -5.40 -5.49 -3.15
N ARG A 4 -4.98 -4.27 -2.81
CA ARG A 4 -5.35 -3.02 -3.49
C ARG A 4 -4.13 -2.13 -3.52
N LEU A 5 -3.80 -1.61 -4.69
CA LEU A 5 -2.73 -0.64 -4.87
C LEU A 5 -3.34 0.75 -5.09
N ASP A 6 -2.99 1.70 -4.24
CA ASP A 6 -3.25 3.12 -4.52
C ASP A 6 -2.18 3.64 -5.49
N LEU A 7 -2.56 3.90 -6.73
CA LEU A 7 -1.66 4.37 -7.78
C LEU A 7 -1.12 5.79 -7.50
N SER A 8 -1.86 6.62 -6.78
CA SER A 8 -1.41 7.96 -6.38
C SER A 8 -0.29 7.85 -5.34
N VAL A 9 -0.50 7.07 -4.28
CA VAL A 9 0.52 6.84 -3.26
C VAL A 9 1.74 6.13 -3.86
N PHE A 10 1.52 5.09 -4.67
CA PHE A 10 2.57 4.38 -5.40
C PHE A 10 3.45 5.33 -6.23
N SER A 11 2.84 6.10 -7.14
CA SER A 11 3.59 6.97 -8.05
C SER A 11 4.40 8.03 -7.28
N ARG A 12 3.85 8.56 -6.18
CA ARG A 12 4.57 9.49 -5.30
C ARG A 12 5.74 8.82 -4.58
N VAL A 13 5.57 7.61 -4.06
CA VAL A 13 6.68 6.85 -3.43
C VAL A 13 7.81 6.62 -4.44
N ILE A 14 7.49 6.16 -5.66
CA ILE A 14 8.48 5.96 -6.71
C ILE A 14 9.16 7.27 -7.08
N ALA A 15 8.41 8.36 -7.27
CA ALA A 15 8.96 9.66 -7.60
C ALA A 15 9.93 10.18 -6.53
N VAL A 16 9.57 10.03 -5.24
CA VAL A 16 10.42 10.42 -4.12
C VAL A 16 11.70 9.58 -4.07
N LEU A 17 11.60 8.25 -4.18
CA LEU A 17 12.78 7.37 -4.09
C LEU A 17 13.70 7.47 -5.32
N LYS A 18 13.14 7.68 -6.54
CA LYS A 18 13.96 7.97 -7.75
C LYS A 18 14.78 9.25 -7.61
N ASN A 19 14.29 10.21 -6.83
CA ASN A 19 14.94 11.50 -6.61
C ASN A 19 15.47 11.62 -5.18
N ALA A 20 15.89 10.51 -4.57
CA ALA A 20 16.26 10.46 -3.16
C ALA A 20 17.33 11.49 -2.78
N GLU A 21 18.36 11.70 -3.61
CA GLU A 21 19.39 12.71 -3.34
C GLU A 21 18.81 14.13 -3.30
N VAL A 22 17.97 14.47 -4.27
CA VAL A 22 17.30 15.79 -4.34
C VAL A 22 16.39 15.98 -3.12
N VAL A 23 15.57 14.98 -2.78
CA VAL A 23 14.66 15.04 -1.62
C VAL A 23 15.43 15.12 -0.30
N LYS A 24 16.62 14.49 -0.24
CA LYS A 24 17.51 14.63 0.91
C LYS A 24 17.99 16.07 1.02
N ASP A 25 18.46 16.68 -0.07
CA ASP A 25 19.11 18.00 -0.06
C ASP A 25 18.14 19.19 0.01
N GLU A 26 16.99 19.13 -0.68
CA GLU A 26 15.98 20.19 -0.80
C GLU A 26 15.04 20.28 0.41
N GLY A 27 15.56 20.45 1.63
CA GLY A 27 14.71 20.66 2.81
C GLY A 27 13.58 21.68 2.53
N LEU A 28 12.32 21.23 2.48
CA LEU A 28 11.13 22.08 2.30
C LEU A 28 11.10 23.09 3.46
N GLY A 29 11.50 24.33 3.17
CA GLY A 29 11.38 25.46 4.09
C GLY A 29 12.44 25.54 5.17
N GLY A 30 13.70 25.79 4.79
CA GLY A 30 14.59 26.73 5.51
C GLY A 30 15.03 26.44 6.96
N VAL A 31 14.63 25.33 7.60
CA VAL A 31 15.02 25.06 9.00
C VAL A 31 16.06 23.94 9.12
N TYR A 32 16.16 22.98 8.18
CA TYR A 32 17.12 21.88 8.30
C TYR A 32 17.68 21.40 6.94
N PRO A 33 19.02 21.43 6.73
CA PRO A 33 19.65 20.91 5.52
C PRO A 33 19.75 19.37 5.59
N GLY A 34 19.32 18.68 4.53
CA GLY A 34 19.64 17.27 4.36
C GLY A 34 18.74 16.30 5.14
N CYS A 35 18.64 15.04 4.69
CA CYS A 35 18.50 13.90 5.62
C CYS A 35 19.78 13.67 6.44
N ARG A 36 20.37 14.77 6.92
CA ARG A 36 21.49 14.85 7.85
C ARG A 36 21.07 15.54 9.16
N GLY A 37 19.79 15.88 9.35
CA GLY A 37 19.41 16.95 10.27
C GLY A 37 18.19 16.76 11.18
N PHE A 38 17.84 15.54 11.63
CA PHE A 38 17.01 15.45 12.84
C PHE A 38 17.92 15.61 14.06
N TYR A 39 17.93 16.81 14.67
CA TYR A 39 18.68 17.13 15.88
C TYR A 39 17.84 16.78 17.12
N ASP A 40 18.40 16.01 18.06
CA ASP A 40 17.86 15.89 19.42
C ASP A 40 18.26 17.12 20.27
N ASN A 41 19.27 17.88 19.80
CA ASN A 41 19.84 19.03 20.50
C ASN A 41 20.75 19.84 19.57
N SER A 42 20.49 21.14 19.37
CA SER A 42 21.32 22.07 18.59
C SER A 42 22.74 22.27 19.16
N ARG A 43 22.98 21.91 20.43
CA ARG A 43 24.28 21.94 21.11
C ARG A 43 25.12 20.67 20.95
N THR A 44 24.56 19.49 20.63
CA THR A 44 25.33 18.22 20.59
C THR A 44 25.45 17.58 19.21
N GLY A 45 24.78 18.11 18.18
CA GLY A 45 25.04 17.76 16.78
C GLY A 45 24.80 16.30 16.37
N ARG A 46 23.98 15.54 17.12
CA ARG A 46 23.74 14.12 16.80
C ARG A 46 22.80 13.96 15.60
N VAL A 47 23.35 13.45 14.49
CA VAL A 47 22.64 13.09 13.26
C VAL A 47 21.96 11.73 13.41
N TRP A 48 20.62 11.69 13.35
CA TRP A 48 19.85 10.43 13.47
C TRP A 48 19.43 9.82 12.13
N CYS A 49 19.29 10.62 11.07
CA CYS A 49 19.08 10.10 9.72
C CYS A 49 20.46 9.78 9.11
N ARG A 50 20.77 8.49 8.93
CA ARG A 50 21.97 8.02 8.22
C ARG A 50 21.56 7.26 6.96
N CYS A 51 21.05 8.00 5.97
CA CYS A 51 20.76 7.43 4.66
C CYS A 51 22.05 7.17 3.90
N ASN A 52 22.12 6.02 3.23
CA ASN A 52 23.08 5.79 2.16
C ASN A 52 22.64 6.51 0.88
N GLU A 53 23.44 6.38 -0.17
CA GLU A 53 23.04 6.76 -1.53
C GLU A 53 21.77 6.01 -1.95
N GLY A 54 20.83 6.72 -2.57
CA GLY A 54 19.53 6.18 -2.99
C GLY A 54 18.54 5.86 -1.86
N GLU A 55 18.92 6.05 -0.59
CA GLU A 55 18.06 5.80 0.56
C GLU A 55 17.38 7.07 1.11
N ILE A 56 16.17 6.89 1.65
CA ILE A 56 15.44 7.89 2.43
C ILE A 56 14.95 7.25 3.74
N CYS A 57 15.14 7.92 4.87
CA CYS A 57 14.62 7.40 6.15
C CYS A 57 13.10 7.57 6.25
N GLN A 58 12.46 6.74 7.09
CA GLN A 58 11.01 6.73 7.28
C GLN A 58 10.38 8.10 7.52
N VAL A 59 11.02 8.93 8.34
CA VAL A 59 10.49 10.27 8.68
C VAL A 59 10.51 11.16 7.46
N LYS A 60 11.62 11.21 6.73
CA LYS A 60 11.77 12.07 5.55
C LYS A 60 10.88 11.60 4.40
N LEU A 61 10.68 10.30 4.24
CA LEU A 61 9.75 9.74 3.27
C LEU A 61 8.30 10.15 3.61
N ALA A 62 7.91 10.04 4.88
CA ALA A 62 6.58 10.47 5.33
C ALA A 62 6.35 11.98 5.14
N GLU A 63 7.37 12.81 5.42
CA GLU A 63 7.33 14.25 5.17
C GLU A 63 7.17 14.58 3.69
N ALA A 64 8.00 14.01 2.82
CA ALA A 64 7.95 14.24 1.38
C ALA A 64 6.61 13.81 0.75
N LEU A 65 5.95 12.84 1.38
CA LEU A 65 4.64 12.34 0.98
C LEU A 65 3.48 13.01 1.71
N GLU A 66 3.76 13.99 2.58
CA GLU A 66 2.76 14.69 3.39
C GLU A 66 1.81 13.73 4.11
N VAL A 67 2.37 12.63 4.64
CA VAL A 67 1.57 11.60 5.31
C VAL A 67 1.00 12.18 6.60
N THR A 68 -0.32 12.24 6.66
CA THR A 68 -1.07 12.68 7.85
C THR A 68 -1.57 11.47 8.63
N GLN A 69 -2.17 11.68 9.81
CA GLN A 69 -2.78 10.58 10.56
C GLN A 69 -3.89 9.87 9.78
N SER A 70 -4.66 10.60 8.95
CA SER A 70 -5.75 10.01 8.16
C SER A 70 -5.25 9.18 6.98
N THR A 71 -4.07 9.51 6.41
CA THR A 71 -3.50 8.78 5.25
C THR A 71 -2.45 7.74 5.66
N MET A 72 -2.18 7.59 6.96
CA MET A 72 -1.12 6.72 7.47
C MET A 72 -1.37 5.24 7.16
N SER A 73 -2.64 4.79 7.21
CA SER A 73 -2.98 3.39 6.90
C SER A 73 -2.69 3.07 5.44
N GLU A 74 -3.23 3.87 4.52
CA GLU A 74 -3.07 3.69 3.07
C GLU A 74 -1.59 3.75 2.67
N PHE A 75 -0.83 4.67 3.25
CA PHE A 75 0.62 4.75 3.07
C PHE A 75 1.33 3.48 3.57
N SER A 76 0.98 3.00 4.76
CA SER A 76 1.61 1.82 5.37
C SER A 76 1.31 0.55 4.57
N ASP A 77 0.07 0.38 4.12
CA ASP A 77 -0.37 -0.77 3.31
C ASP A 77 0.30 -0.75 1.94
N THR A 78 0.35 0.42 1.29
CA THR A 78 1.05 0.57 0.00
C THR A 78 2.53 0.25 0.15
N ILE A 79 3.23 0.85 1.13
CA ILE A 79 4.65 0.56 1.35
C ILE A 79 4.89 -0.92 1.65
N ALA A 80 4.05 -1.55 2.48
CA ALA A 80 4.19 -2.98 2.76
C ALA A 80 4.11 -3.82 1.49
N LEU A 81 3.14 -3.52 0.61
CA LEU A 81 2.98 -4.20 -0.67
C LEU A 81 4.18 -3.96 -1.60
N LEU A 82 4.71 -2.74 -1.68
CA LEU A 82 5.89 -2.45 -2.51
C LEU A 82 7.15 -3.15 -2.00
N VAL A 83 7.25 -3.37 -0.69
CA VAL A 83 8.36 -4.12 -0.09
C VAL A 83 8.22 -5.62 -0.32
N GLU A 84 7.01 -6.16 -0.22
CA GLU A 84 6.70 -7.55 -0.52
C GLU A 84 7.08 -7.93 -1.95
N TYR A 85 6.82 -7.02 -2.90
CA TYR A 85 7.15 -7.21 -4.32
C TYR A 85 8.57 -6.76 -4.70
N HIS A 86 9.45 -6.42 -3.75
CA HIS A 86 10.80 -5.93 -4.04
C HIS A 86 10.84 -4.72 -4.98
N ILE A 87 9.79 -3.90 -5.01
CA ILE A 87 9.81 -2.60 -5.69
C ILE A 87 10.58 -1.59 -4.84
N VAL A 88 10.40 -1.68 -3.52
CA VAL A 88 11.10 -0.87 -2.52
C VAL A 88 11.88 -1.79 -1.58
N ASP A 89 13.16 -1.51 -1.38
CA ASP A 89 13.99 -2.20 -0.40
C ASP A 89 13.96 -1.46 0.93
N VAL A 90 14.04 -2.22 2.04
CA VAL A 90 14.06 -1.65 3.39
C VAL A 90 15.29 -2.12 4.15
N ARG A 91 16.15 -1.17 4.50
CA ARG A 91 17.20 -1.38 5.50
C ARG A 91 16.67 -1.02 6.89
N ILE A 92 16.84 -1.94 7.84
CA ILE A 92 16.47 -1.71 9.25
C ILE A 92 17.75 -1.52 10.07
N ASP A 93 17.94 -0.33 10.63
CA ASP A 93 19.02 -0.08 11.59
C ASP A 93 18.63 -0.61 12.98
N ARG A 94 19.25 -1.74 13.36
CA ARG A 94 19.04 -2.40 14.64
C ARG A 94 19.81 -1.75 15.79
N SER A 95 20.80 -0.90 15.50
CA SER A 95 21.57 -0.18 16.52
C SER A 95 20.76 0.95 17.18
N VAL A 96 19.78 1.49 16.46
CA VAL A 96 18.87 2.52 16.94
C VAL A 96 17.80 1.91 17.86
N ARG A 97 17.98 2.10 19.17
CA ARG A 97 17.07 1.58 20.22
C ARG A 97 16.01 2.58 20.69
N ALA A 98 16.18 3.88 20.44
CA ALA A 98 15.22 4.88 20.92
C ALA A 98 13.96 4.92 20.04
N ARG A 99 12.78 5.05 20.66
CA ARG A 99 11.48 5.01 19.97
C ARG A 99 11.25 6.19 19.03
N ASN A 100 11.90 7.32 19.28
CA ASN A 100 11.74 8.58 18.55
C ASN A 100 12.70 8.73 17.35
N LYS A 101 13.33 7.63 16.90
CA LYS A 101 14.36 7.67 15.86
C LYS A 101 13.99 6.82 14.66
N PRO A 102 14.27 7.27 13.43
CA PRO A 102 14.01 6.47 12.25
C PRO A 102 14.85 5.20 12.30
N ARG A 103 14.18 4.05 12.20
CA ARG A 103 14.83 2.73 12.12
C ARG A 103 14.77 2.12 10.74
N LYS A 104 13.85 2.58 9.90
CA LYS A 104 13.64 2.11 8.54
C LYS A 104 14.18 3.12 7.54
N TYR A 105 14.88 2.61 6.54
CA TYR A 105 15.44 3.35 5.42
C TYR A 105 14.98 2.64 4.16
N TYR A 106 14.44 3.41 3.22
CA TYR A 106 13.80 2.94 2.02
C TYR A 106 14.65 3.33 0.82
N SER A 107 14.88 2.40 -0.09
CA SER A 107 15.51 2.65 -1.38
C SER A 107 14.68 2.03 -2.50
N LEU A 108 14.79 2.59 -3.69
CA LEU A 108 14.17 1.98 -4.86
C LEU A 108 15.02 0.80 -5.33
N ASN A 109 14.40 -0.36 -5.52
CA ASN A 109 15.10 -1.50 -6.07
C ASN A 109 15.50 -1.21 -7.54
N PRO A 110 16.71 -1.57 -8.02
CA PRO A 110 17.10 -1.33 -9.40
C PRO A 110 16.17 -1.99 -10.44
N GLU A 111 15.55 -3.12 -10.09
CA GLU A 111 14.63 -3.91 -10.92
C GLU A 111 13.15 -3.59 -10.62
N TRP A 112 12.88 -2.43 -10.01
CA TRP A 112 11.53 -2.07 -9.55
C TRP A 112 10.48 -2.10 -10.68
N ARG A 113 10.87 -1.88 -11.94
CA ARG A 113 9.95 -1.88 -13.08
C ARG A 113 9.47 -3.28 -13.40
N GLU A 114 10.39 -4.23 -13.46
CA GLU A 114 10.13 -5.65 -13.66
C GLU A 114 9.26 -6.18 -12.52
N ASN A 115 9.64 -5.85 -11.29
CA ASN A 115 8.89 -6.20 -10.07
C ASN A 115 7.49 -5.59 -10.05
N PHE A 116 7.31 -4.39 -10.59
CA PHE A 116 6.00 -3.76 -10.72
C PHE A 116 5.09 -4.47 -11.71
N VAL A 117 5.63 -5.02 -12.80
CA VAL A 117 4.84 -5.85 -13.74
C VAL A 117 4.31 -7.10 -13.02
N VAL A 118 5.15 -7.76 -12.22
CA VAL A 118 4.72 -8.92 -11.42
C VAL A 118 3.59 -8.55 -10.46
N LEU A 119 3.70 -7.42 -9.76
CA LEU A 119 2.63 -6.91 -8.90
C LEU A 119 1.33 -6.66 -9.67
N LEU A 120 1.40 -6.04 -10.85
CA LEU A 120 0.22 -5.77 -11.67
C LEU A 120 -0.45 -7.06 -12.13
N ASP A 121 0.32 -8.05 -12.58
CA ASP A 121 -0.20 -9.34 -13.02
C ASP A 121 -0.93 -10.06 -11.88
N ASP A 122 -0.37 -10.06 -10.67
CA ASP A 122 -1.00 -10.66 -9.50
C ASP A 122 -2.29 -9.92 -9.09
N LEU A 123 -2.30 -8.59 -9.16
CA LEU A 123 -3.50 -7.78 -8.90
C LEU A 123 -4.61 -8.07 -9.92
N VAL A 124 -4.27 -8.22 -11.20
CA VAL A 124 -5.21 -8.57 -12.27
C VAL A 124 -5.79 -9.97 -12.00
N ARG A 125 -4.95 -10.97 -11.75
CA ARG A 125 -5.39 -12.35 -11.45
C ARG A 125 -6.31 -12.40 -10.22
N ALA A 126 -5.95 -11.68 -9.16
CA ALA A 126 -6.78 -11.61 -7.96
C ALA A 126 -8.16 -10.99 -8.24
N GLN A 127 -8.21 -10.00 -9.13
CA GLN A 127 -9.46 -9.35 -9.52
C GLN A 127 -10.30 -10.23 -10.46
N GLU A 128 -9.68 -10.93 -11.40
CA GLU A 128 -10.34 -11.93 -12.25
C GLU A 128 -11.01 -13.02 -11.41
N GLN A 129 -10.29 -13.57 -10.43
CA GLN A 129 -10.81 -14.59 -9.53
C GLN A 129 -12.04 -14.11 -8.75
N ARG A 130 -12.00 -12.88 -8.21
CA ARG A 130 -13.15 -12.30 -7.51
C ARG A 130 -14.36 -12.12 -8.42
N LEU A 131 -14.15 -11.67 -9.64
CA LEU A 131 -15.25 -11.51 -10.61
C LEU A 131 -15.90 -12.85 -10.95
N LEU A 132 -15.12 -13.93 -11.02
CA LEU A 132 -15.65 -15.28 -11.22
C LEU A 132 -16.45 -15.77 -10.00
N GLU A 133 -15.94 -15.57 -8.79
CA GLU A 133 -16.64 -15.90 -7.54
C GLU A 133 -17.96 -15.14 -7.41
N ASP A 134 -17.95 -13.83 -7.65
CA ASP A 134 -19.14 -12.98 -7.64
C ASP A 134 -20.18 -13.44 -8.68
N LYS A 135 -19.72 -13.87 -9.87
CA LYS A 135 -20.60 -14.43 -10.91
C LYS A 135 -21.26 -15.73 -10.44
N ASP A 136 -20.50 -16.62 -9.84
CA ASP A 136 -20.99 -17.92 -9.36
C ASP A 136 -21.97 -17.75 -8.19
N ASP A 137 -21.72 -16.80 -7.29
CA ASP A 137 -22.62 -16.44 -6.20
C ASP A 137 -23.93 -15.82 -6.71
N LEU A 138 -23.84 -14.94 -7.70
CA LEU A 138 -25.02 -14.38 -8.36
C LEU A 138 -25.84 -15.47 -9.05
N MET A 139 -25.19 -16.38 -9.77
CA MET A 139 -25.86 -17.52 -10.42
C MET A 139 -26.56 -18.43 -9.39
N ARG A 140 -25.88 -18.79 -8.30
CA ARG A 140 -26.47 -19.59 -7.21
C ARG A 140 -27.69 -18.89 -6.60
N SER A 141 -27.62 -17.58 -6.36
CA SER A 141 -28.73 -16.79 -5.84
C SER A 141 -29.93 -16.76 -6.80
N LEU A 142 -29.68 -16.61 -8.10
CA LEU A 142 -30.73 -16.59 -9.13
C LEU A 142 -31.43 -17.95 -9.27
N LEU A 143 -30.68 -19.05 -9.25
CA LEU A 143 -31.23 -20.41 -9.27
C LEU A 143 -32.10 -20.66 -8.04
N ALA A 144 -31.62 -20.32 -6.84
CA ALA A 144 -32.39 -20.45 -5.61
C ALA A 144 -33.72 -19.66 -5.64
N LYS A 145 -33.71 -18.43 -6.17
CA LYS A 145 -34.93 -17.62 -6.33
C LYS A 145 -35.91 -18.22 -7.34
N ARG A 146 -35.41 -18.82 -8.42
CA ARG A 146 -36.24 -19.51 -9.43
C ARG A 146 -36.96 -20.73 -8.84
N ASP A 147 -36.25 -21.54 -8.05
CA ASP A 147 -36.82 -22.74 -7.43
C ASP A 147 -37.89 -22.42 -6.40
N VAL A 148 -37.70 -21.34 -5.62
CA VAL A 148 -38.71 -20.82 -4.69
C VAL A 148 -39.96 -20.32 -5.43
N ALA A 149 -39.78 -19.60 -6.54
CA ALA A 149 -40.90 -19.12 -7.37
C ALA A 149 -41.68 -20.30 -8.00
N SER A 150 -40.98 -21.29 -8.55
CA SER A 150 -41.60 -22.47 -9.17
C SER A 150 -42.34 -23.35 -8.15
N SER A 151 -41.86 -23.42 -6.91
CA SER A 151 -42.51 -24.16 -5.82
C SER A 151 -43.80 -23.48 -5.34
N ARG A 152 -43.83 -22.13 -5.29
CA ARG A 152 -45.05 -21.37 -4.96
C ARG A 152 -46.15 -21.50 -6.01
N VAL A 153 -45.79 -21.54 -7.30
CA VAL A 153 -46.76 -21.75 -8.40
C VAL A 153 -47.41 -23.14 -8.32
N ARG A 154 -46.62 -24.19 -8.05
CA ARG A 154 -47.15 -25.56 -7.90
C ARG A 154 -48.09 -25.69 -6.68
N ALA A 155 -47.77 -25.05 -5.56
CA ALA A 155 -48.64 -25.04 -4.37
C ALA A 155 -49.96 -24.26 -4.59
N GLY A 156 -49.97 -23.24 -5.45
CA GLY A 156 -51.17 -22.48 -5.82
C GLY A 156 -52.10 -23.20 -6.78
N SER A 157 -51.56 -24.01 -7.71
CA SER A 157 -52.37 -24.76 -8.69
C SER A 157 -53.15 -25.93 -8.10
N HIS A 158 -52.68 -26.54 -7.01
CA HIS A 158 -53.40 -27.65 -6.37
C HIS A 158 -54.64 -27.22 -5.55
N LYS A 159 -54.79 -25.92 -5.22
CA LYS A 159 -55.98 -25.43 -4.48
C LYS A 159 -57.20 -25.11 -5.35
N LYS A 160 -57.08 -25.13 -6.69
CA LYS A 160 -58.20 -24.79 -7.61
C LYS A 160 -58.90 -26.02 -8.24
N ALA A 161 -58.50 -27.24 -7.91
CA ALA A 161 -59.05 -28.46 -8.54
C ALA A 161 -60.18 -29.15 -7.73
N HIS A 162 -60.64 -28.56 -6.62
CA HIS A 162 -61.83 -29.00 -5.89
C HIS A 162 -62.78 -27.83 -5.67
N MET A 163 -63.55 -27.51 -6.70
CA MET A 163 -64.88 -26.91 -6.59
C MET A 163 -65.78 -27.57 -7.63
#